data_AF-A0A840FEP8-F1
#
_entry.id   AF-A0A840FEP8-F1
#
_cell.length_a   1.000
_cell.length_b   1.000
_cell.length_c   1.000
_cell.angle_alpha   90.00
_cell.angle_beta   90.00
_cell.angle_gamma   90.00
#
_symmetry.space_group_name_H-M   'P 1'
#
loop_
_entity.id
_entity.type
_entity.pdbx_description
1 polymer ?
#
loop_
_entity_poly.entity_id
_entity_poly.type
_entity_poly.pdbx_seq_one_letter_code
_entity_poly.pdbx_strand_id
1 'polypeptide(L)'
;MNRIDPPRVIAPTLGALTMNRMHAGDLVVEQDGRIRAMVAGDVIVRPGVRAQIDAMIGGDLIVEEGADVSVRGMVGGRVIGAANVTGMVGSRH
;
A
#
# COMPACT_ATOMS: atom_id res chain seq x y z
N MET A 1 23.93 -7.13 14.51
CA MET A 1 22.83 -8.03 14.10
C MET A 1 21.64 -7.17 13.65
N ASN A 2 21.60 -6.70 12.41
CA ASN A 2 20.43 -5.99 11.88
C ASN A 2 19.42 -7.03 11.39
N ARG A 3 18.34 -7.24 12.15
CA ARG A 3 17.12 -7.82 11.60
C ARG A 3 16.50 -6.74 10.70
N ILE A 4 16.85 -6.77 9.42
CA ILE A 4 16.00 -6.19 8.40
C ILE A 4 14.81 -7.15 8.35
N ASP A 5 13.70 -6.76 8.97
CA ASP A 5 12.43 -7.46 8.80
C ASP A 5 12.21 -7.62 7.29
N PRO A 6 12.05 -8.85 6.77
CA PRO A 6 11.79 -9.03 5.35
C PRO A 6 10.49 -8.28 4.99
N PRO A 7 10.37 -7.71 3.78
CA PRO A 7 9.09 -7.14 3.33
C PRO A 7 8.02 -8.20 3.54
N ARG A 8 7.08 -7.94 4.45
CA ARG A 8 6.03 -8.90 4.80
C ARG A 8 5.05 -8.92 3.64
N VAL A 9 5.39 -9.75 2.65
CA VAL A 9 4.51 -10.11 1.54
C VAL A 9 3.26 -10.73 2.16
N ILE A 10 2.14 -10.02 2.09
CA ILE A 10 0.85 -10.56 2.50
C ILE A 10 0.38 -11.57 1.44
N ALA A 11 0.89 -12.80 1.51
CA ALA A 11 0.28 -13.93 0.84
C ALA A 11 -1.16 -14.09 1.39
N PRO A 12 -2.22 -14.02 0.57
CA PRO A 12 -3.58 -14.13 1.05
C PRO A 12 -3.85 -15.60 1.33
N THR A 13 -3.94 -15.92 2.61
CA THR A 13 -4.57 -17.16 3.03
C THR A 13 -6.07 -16.92 3.00
N LEU A 14 -6.77 -17.68 2.17
CA LEU A 14 -8.23 -17.75 2.05
C LEU A 14 -8.94 -17.46 3.38
N GLY A 15 -9.66 -16.34 3.45
CA GLY A 15 -10.47 -15.99 4.61
C GLY A 15 -10.55 -14.48 4.80
N ALA A 16 -11.76 -13.94 4.77
CA ALA A 16 -12.05 -12.53 4.98
C ALA A 16 -11.29 -11.96 6.20
N LEU A 17 -10.22 -11.21 5.94
CA LEU A 17 -9.38 -10.62 6.99
C LEU A 17 -9.62 -9.11 7.01
N THR A 18 -10.53 -8.69 7.88
CA THR A 18 -10.56 -7.31 8.38
C THR A 18 -9.29 -7.09 9.21
N MET A 19 -8.18 -6.74 8.56
CA MET A 19 -6.88 -6.52 9.20
C MET A 19 -6.79 -5.10 9.77
N ASN A 20 -7.26 -4.91 11.00
CA ASN A 20 -7.09 -3.64 11.74
C ASN A 20 -5.70 -3.54 12.42
N ARG A 21 -4.61 -3.91 11.73
CA ARG A 21 -3.25 -3.88 12.28
C ARG A 21 -2.42 -2.76 11.65
N MET A 22 -1.75 -1.96 12.48
CA MET A 22 -0.71 -1.02 12.03
C MET A 22 0.44 -1.82 11.41
N HIS A 23 0.84 -1.47 10.17
CA HIS A 23 2.04 -2.00 9.55
C HIS A 23 3.18 -0.99 9.74
N ALA A 24 4.11 -1.34 10.63
CA ALA A 24 5.37 -0.64 10.79
C ALA A 24 6.39 -1.22 9.80
N GLY A 25 6.26 -0.84 8.52
CA GLY A 25 7.11 -1.32 7.43
C GLY A 25 6.41 -1.25 6.09
N ASP A 26 7.11 -1.69 5.06
CA ASP A 26 6.64 -1.64 3.68
C ASP A 26 5.57 -2.70 3.43
N LEU A 27 4.56 -2.33 2.65
CA LEU A 27 3.44 -3.20 2.28
C LEU A 27 3.52 -3.55 0.80
N VAL A 28 3.64 -4.84 0.49
CA VAL A 28 3.59 -5.33 -0.89
C VAL A 28 2.22 -5.95 -1.17
N VAL A 29 1.54 -5.44 -2.19
CA VAL A 29 0.21 -5.89 -2.63
C VAL A 29 0.36 -6.68 -3.92
N GLU A 30 0.14 -7.98 -3.83
CA GLU A 30 0.29 -8.91 -4.96
C GLU A 30 -1.04 -9.49 -5.45
N GLN A 31 -2.16 -9.15 -4.79
CA GLN A 31 -3.48 -9.66 -5.12
C GLN A 31 -4.57 -8.60 -4.99
N ASP A 32 -5.64 -8.81 -5.74
CA ASP A 32 -6.77 -7.90 -5.81
C ASP A 32 -7.52 -7.88 -4.48
N GLY A 33 -7.93 -6.68 -4.05
CA GLY A 33 -8.68 -6.57 -2.81
C GLY A 33 -8.79 -5.17 -2.26
N ARG A 34 -9.47 -5.08 -1.12
CA ARG A 34 -9.57 -3.84 -0.35
C ARG A 34 -8.71 -3.94 0.90
N ILE A 35 -7.78 -3.01 1.03
CA ILE A 35 -6.84 -2.91 2.15
C ILE A 35 -7.28 -1.72 2.99
N ARG A 36 -7.56 -1.96 4.27
CA ARG A 36 -7.84 -0.92 5.27
C ARG A 36 -6.77 -1.01 6.35
N ALA A 37 -5.74 -0.18 6.25
CA ALA A 37 -4.59 -0.25 7.15
C ALA A 37 -3.99 1.14 7.40
N MET A 38 -3.12 1.24 8.40
CA MET A 38 -2.19 2.35 8.53
C MET A 38 -0.80 1.80 8.20
N VAL A 39 -0.17 2.36 7.18
CA VAL A 39 1.16 1.95 6.69
C VAL A 39 2.12 3.08 7.05
N ALA A 40 3.06 2.81 7.95
CA ALA A 40 4.07 3.80 8.33
C ALA A 40 5.25 3.88 7.34
N GLY A 41 5.35 2.94 6.39
CA GLY A 41 6.37 2.88 5.35
C GLY A 41 5.79 3.03 3.93
N ASP A 42 6.43 2.34 2.99
CA ASP A 42 6.09 2.42 1.56
C ASP A 42 5.05 1.37 1.16
N VAL A 43 4.30 1.63 0.10
CA VAL A 43 3.33 0.68 -0.46
C VAL A 43 3.71 0.36 -1.89
N ILE A 44 3.90 -0.93 -2.19
CA ILE A 44 4.28 -1.43 -3.51
C ILE A 44 3.15 -2.29 -4.05
N VAL A 45 2.57 -1.91 -5.19
CA VAL A 45 1.53 -2.71 -5.86
C VAL A 45 2.08 -3.35 -7.12
N ARG A 46 1.97 -4.67 -7.19
CA ARG A 46 2.44 -5.49 -8.32
C ARG A 46 1.59 -5.28 -9.58
N PRO A 47 2.17 -5.48 -10.78
CA PRO A 47 1.47 -5.30 -12.05
C PRO A 47 0.29 -6.25 -12.16
N GLY A 48 -0.80 -5.79 -12.79
CA GLY A 48 -2.02 -6.57 -13.01
C GLY A 48 -2.94 -6.68 -11.79
N VAL A 49 -2.60 -6.06 -10.66
CA VAL A 49 -3.41 -6.08 -9.44
C VAL A 49 -4.40 -4.92 -9.38
N ARG A 50 -5.64 -5.22 -8.97
CA ARG A 50 -6.67 -4.23 -8.64
C ARG A 50 -6.81 -4.04 -7.14
N ALA A 51 -6.21 -2.97 -6.61
CA ALA A 51 -6.20 -2.70 -5.17
C ALA A 51 -6.98 -1.43 -4.80
N GLN A 52 -7.90 -1.55 -3.84
CA GLN A 52 -8.51 -0.40 -3.16
C GLN A 52 -7.85 -0.21 -1.80
N ILE A 53 -7.08 0.86 -1.64
CA ILE A 53 -6.30 1.13 -0.44
C ILE A 53 -6.97 2.27 0.32
N ASP A 54 -7.73 1.93 1.35
CA ASP A 54 -8.28 2.87 2.32
C ASP A 54 -7.28 3.00 3.49
N ALA A 55 -6.21 3.77 3.31
CA ALA A 55 -5.10 3.82 4.26
C ALA A 55 -4.46 5.20 4.41
N MET A 56 -3.81 5.43 5.55
CA MET A 56 -2.78 6.47 5.69
C MET A 56 -1.42 5.84 5.41
N ILE A 57 -0.75 6.36 4.38
CA ILE A 57 0.60 5.95 3.97
C ILE A 57 1.57 7.04 4.44
N GLY A 58 2.49 6.68 5.33
CA GLY A 58 3.53 7.58 5.81
C GLY A 58 4.66 7.81 4.81
N GLY A 59 4.93 6.82 3.94
CA GLY A 59 5.97 6.85 2.93
C GLY A 59 5.45 7.05 1.50
N ASP A 60 6.12 6.41 0.56
CA ASP A 60 5.86 6.48 -0.88
C ASP A 60 4.91 5.36 -1.35
N LEU A 61 4.11 5.67 -2.37
CA LEU A 61 3.24 4.70 -3.05
C LEU A 61 3.83 4.40 -4.43
N ILE A 62 4.23 3.16 -4.64
CA ILE A 62 4.81 2.65 -5.88
C ILE A 62 3.80 1.71 -6.53
N VAL A 63 3.34 2.08 -7.71
CA VAL A 63 2.38 1.30 -8.50
C VAL A 63 3.07 0.84 -9.78
N GLU A 64 3.30 -0.46 -9.90
CA GLU A 64 3.91 -1.04 -11.10
C GLU A 64 2.96 -0.95 -12.31
N GLU A 65 3.53 -0.89 -13.52
CA GLU A 65 2.76 -0.71 -14.75
C GLU A 65 1.72 -1.81 -14.97
N GLY A 66 0.49 -1.43 -15.29
CA GLY A 66 -0.63 -2.37 -15.46
C GLY A 66 -1.36 -2.73 -14.17
N ALA A 67 -0.94 -2.21 -13.01
CA ALA A 67 -1.74 -2.23 -11.80
C ALA A 67 -2.81 -1.11 -11.82
N ASP A 68 -3.97 -1.38 -11.24
CA ASP A 68 -5.05 -0.41 -11.07
C ASP A 68 -5.30 -0.19 -9.57
N VAL A 69 -4.87 0.97 -9.09
CA VAL A 69 -4.86 1.26 -7.66
C VAL A 69 -5.70 2.48 -7.37
N SER A 70 -6.71 2.30 -6.51
CA SER A 70 -7.49 3.40 -5.95
C SER A 70 -7.11 3.62 -4.50
N VAL A 71 -6.46 4.74 -4.21
CA VAL A 71 -6.09 5.11 -2.83
C VAL A 71 -7.08 6.13 -2.29
N ARG A 72 -7.70 5.79 -1.16
CA ARG A 72 -8.56 6.67 -0.39
C ARG A 72 -7.91 6.94 0.96
N GLY A 73 -7.38 8.14 1.12
CA GLY A 73 -6.70 8.51 2.36
C GLY A 73 -5.64 9.58 2.15
N MET A 74 -4.56 9.47 2.90
CA MET A 74 -3.44 10.41 2.84
C MET A 74 -2.16 9.67 2.48
N VAL A 75 -1.45 10.18 1.49
CA VAL A 75 -0.09 9.73 1.15
C VAL A 75 0.87 10.82 1.58
N GLY A 76 1.73 10.54 2.56
CA GLY A 76 2.69 11.50 3.10
C GLY A 76 3.93 11.70 2.22
N GLY A 77 4.24 10.72 1.36
CA GLY A 77 5.33 10.77 0.39
C GLY A 77 4.83 11.01 -1.04
N ARG A 78 5.49 10.34 -1.99
CA ARG A 78 5.25 10.47 -3.44
C ARG A 78 4.44 9.30 -3.97
N VAL A 79 3.73 9.56 -5.06
CA VAL A 79 3.03 8.54 -5.83
C VAL A 79 3.79 8.33 -7.13
N ILE A 80 4.31 7.11 -7.34
CA ILE A 80 5.10 6.72 -8.49
C ILE A 80 4.28 5.68 -9.27
N GLY A 81 3.90 6.01 -10.50
CA GLY A 81 3.11 5.13 -11.36
C GLY A 81 1.66 5.60 -11.57
N ALA A 82 0.83 4.71 -12.14
CA ALA A 82 -0.56 5.00 -12.48
C ALA A 82 -1.50 4.64 -11.32
N ALA A 83 -1.65 5.57 -10.36
CA ALA A 83 -2.57 5.42 -9.24
C ALA A 83 -3.67 6.49 -9.27
N ASN A 84 -4.91 6.10 -8.98
CA ASN A 84 -6.00 7.02 -8.75
C ASN A 84 -6.09 7.34 -7.26
N VAL A 85 -5.58 8.50 -6.85
CA VAL A 85 -5.64 8.92 -5.45
C VAL A 85 -6.86 9.80 -5.23
N THR A 86 -7.87 9.24 -4.59
CA THR A 86 -9.04 9.97 -4.08
C THR A 86 -8.76 10.39 -2.64
N GLY A 87 -7.93 11.41 -2.46
CA GLY A 87 -7.46 11.84 -1.14
C GLY A 87 -6.48 13.01 -1.20
N MET A 88 -5.80 13.27 -0.09
CA MET A 88 -4.73 14.28 -0.03
C MET A 88 -3.38 13.60 -0.23
N VAL A 89 -2.64 14.01 -1.26
CA VAL A 89 -1.23 13.66 -1.40
C VAL A 89 -0.42 14.80 -0.80
N GLY A 90 0.25 14.51 0.32
CA GLY A 90 1.19 15.40 0.96
C GLY A 90 2.42 15.54 0.06
N SER A 91 2.43 16.54 -0.81
CA SER A 91 3.64 16.95 -1.49
C SER A 91 4.58 17.59 -0.46
N ARG A 92 5.44 16.78 0.16
CA ARG A 92 6.46 17.28 1.08
C ARG A 92 7.44 18.16 0.29
N HIS A 93 7.35 19.47 0.53
CA HIS A 93 8.24 20.51 0.03
C HIS A 93 9.59 20.49 0.77
#